data_AF-A0A7W9B2Y6-F1
#
_entry.id   AF-A0A7W9B2Y6-F1
#
_cell.length_a   1.000
_cell.length_b   1.000
_cell.length_c   1.000
_cell.angle_alpha   90.00
_cell.angle_beta   90.00
_cell.angle_gamma   90.00
#
_symmetry.space_group_name_H-M   'P 1'
#
loop_
_entity.id
_entity.type
_entity.pdbx_description
1 polymer ?
#
loop_
_entity_poly.entity_id
_entity_poly.type
_entity_poly.pdbx_seq_one_letter_code
_entity_poly.pdbx_strand_id
1 'polypeptide(L)'
;MIRKISLAVLLATAPVATFAMGSDNSSADKPDEEKIICKREVATGSIMSRRVCHTKAEWKAIAEQGKADIDRTRAMERSRSLVNGNR
;
A
#
# COMPACT_ATOMS: atom_id res chain seq x y z
N MET A 1 13.81 8.97 47.87
CA MET A 1 14.86 9.99 47.72
C MET A 1 14.36 11.04 46.74
N ILE A 2 14.01 12.24 47.21
CA ILE A 2 13.52 13.33 46.37
C ILE A 2 14.37 14.56 46.66
N ARG A 3 15.11 15.02 45.66
CA ARG A 3 15.54 16.42 45.54
C ARG A 3 15.26 16.84 44.11
N LYS A 4 14.14 17.54 43.94
CA LYS A 4 13.89 18.40 42.78
C LYS A 4 14.73 19.65 42.98
N ILE A 5 15.43 20.12 41.96
CA ILE A 5 15.55 21.54 41.62
C ILE A 5 15.83 21.62 40.11
N SER A 6 14.95 22.36 39.45
CA SER A 6 14.91 22.71 38.04
C SER A 6 16.08 23.61 37.60
N LEU A 7 16.40 23.59 36.31
CA LEU A 7 17.07 24.70 35.59
C LEU A 7 16.48 24.73 34.17
N ALA A 8 15.57 25.67 33.90
CA ALA A 8 15.78 26.86 33.06
C ALA A 8 16.16 26.51 31.59
N VAL A 9 15.18 26.55 30.68
CA VAL A 9 14.92 27.66 29.72
C VAL A 9 16.09 27.88 28.75
N LEU A 10 15.86 27.68 27.45
CA LEU A 10 16.25 28.66 26.43
C LEU A 10 15.49 28.42 25.10
N LEU A 11 15.00 29.54 24.56
CA LEU A 11 14.33 29.77 23.28
C LEU A 11 15.16 29.29 22.07
N ALA A 12 14.50 28.73 21.05
CA ALA A 12 14.99 28.78 19.67
C ALA A 12 13.82 28.84 18.68
N THR A 13 13.70 30.00 18.04
CA THR A 13 12.76 30.37 16.98
C THR A 13 13.24 29.92 15.59
N ALA A 14 12.33 29.23 14.87
CA ALA A 14 12.09 29.20 13.40
C ALA A 14 13.24 28.78 12.43
N PRO A 15 12.95 28.05 11.33
CA PRO A 15 12.15 28.58 10.22
C PRO A 15 11.04 27.65 9.70
N VAL A 16 9.97 28.25 9.18
CA VAL A 16 8.96 27.58 8.36
C VAL A 16 9.58 27.39 6.97
N ALA A 17 9.87 26.14 6.59
CA ALA A 17 10.31 25.82 5.24
C ALA A 17 9.11 25.90 4.29
N THR A 18 9.03 26.98 3.52
CA THR A 18 8.21 27.04 2.31
C THR A 18 8.90 26.17 1.26
N PHE A 19 8.23 25.11 0.82
CA PHE A 19 8.58 24.43 -0.43
C PHE A 19 7.50 24.77 -1.45
N ALA A 20 7.83 25.70 -2.33
CA ALA A 20 7.04 26.04 -3.50
C ALA A 20 7.85 25.73 -4.76
N MET A 21 7.15 25.15 -5.73
CA MET A 21 7.45 25.10 -7.17
C MET A 21 8.54 24.13 -7.64
N GLY A 22 8.10 23.16 -8.44
CA GLY A 22 8.96 22.27 -9.22
C GLY A 22 8.17 21.12 -9.82
N SER A 23 7.32 21.41 -10.80
CA SER A 23 6.78 20.39 -11.70
C SER A 23 7.91 19.92 -12.63
N ASP A 24 8.84 19.12 -12.08
CA ASP A 24 9.87 18.46 -12.85
C ASP A 24 9.25 17.24 -13.56
N ASN A 25 8.73 17.49 -14.75
CA ASN A 25 8.58 16.48 -15.79
C ASN A 25 9.96 16.07 -16.33
N SER A 26 10.84 15.57 -15.45
CA SER A 26 12.02 14.82 -15.83
C SER A 26 11.73 13.34 -15.63
N SER A 27 11.11 12.73 -16.65
CA SER A 27 11.20 11.28 -16.83
C SER A 27 12.53 10.99 -17.52
N ALA A 28 13.63 11.18 -16.79
CA ALA A 28 14.78 10.30 -16.94
C ALA A 28 14.26 8.88 -16.67
N ASP A 29 14.60 7.94 -17.57
CA ASP A 29 14.28 6.51 -17.56
C ASP A 29 14.18 5.95 -16.13
N LYS A 30 13.02 6.11 -15.50
CA LYS A 30 12.72 5.42 -14.25
C LYS A 30 12.46 3.97 -14.66
N PRO A 31 13.08 2.99 -13.98
CA PRO A 31 12.84 1.59 -14.29
C PRO A 31 11.33 1.37 -14.38
N ASP A 32 10.86 0.68 -15.43
CA ASP A 32 9.43 0.49 -15.77
C ASP A 32 8.59 0.00 -14.57
N GLU A 33 9.25 -0.61 -13.58
CA GLU A 33 8.70 -1.03 -12.29
C GLU A 33 8.14 0.12 -11.42
N GLU A 34 8.71 1.33 -11.50
CA GLU A 34 8.29 2.53 -10.78
C GLU A 34 7.14 3.28 -11.48
N LYS A 35 6.76 2.86 -12.70
CA LYS A 35 5.69 3.51 -13.44
C LYS A 35 4.36 3.35 -12.72
N ILE A 36 3.73 4.48 -12.38
CA ILE A 36 2.38 4.51 -11.80
C ILE A 36 1.35 4.18 -12.89
N ILE A 37 0.53 3.17 -12.62
CA ILE A 37 -0.57 2.70 -13.46
C ILE A 37 -1.87 2.86 -12.67
N CYS A 38 -2.79 3.66 -13.22
CA CYS A 38 -4.10 3.88 -12.63
C CYS A 38 -5.16 2.99 -13.31
N LYS A 39 -5.87 2.20 -12.51
CA LYS A 39 -7.02 1.39 -12.95
C LYS A 39 -8.29 1.93 -12.32
N ARG A 40 -9.42 1.75 -13.02
CA ARG A 40 -10.74 2.08 -12.50
C ARG A 40 -11.36 0.79 -11.97
N GLU A 41 -11.64 0.75 -10.67
CA GLU A 41 -12.19 -0.42 -9.99
C GLU A 41 -13.54 -0.09 -9.38
N VAL A 42 -14.47 -1.04 -9.46
CA VAL A 42 -15.76 -0.96 -8.77
C VAL A 42 -15.66 -1.89 -7.56
N ALA A 43 -15.77 -1.31 -6.36
CA ALA A 43 -15.74 -2.10 -5.14
C ALA A 43 -17.02 -2.95 -5.04
N THR A 44 -16.89 -4.18 -4.51
CA THR A 44 -18.02 -5.08 -4.31
C THR A 44 -19.11 -4.41 -3.47
N GLY A 45 -20.35 -4.41 -3.96
CA GLY A 45 -21.48 -3.74 -3.31
C GLY A 45 -21.59 -2.23 -3.57
N SER A 46 -20.68 -1.64 -4.35
CA SER A 46 -20.77 -0.24 -4.80
C SER A 46 -21.12 -0.17 -6.28
N ILE A 47 -21.97 0.79 -6.66
CA ILE A 47 -22.21 1.15 -8.06
C ILE A 47 -21.18 2.17 -8.59
N MET A 48 -20.43 2.80 -7.69
CA MET A 48 -19.49 3.86 -8.01
C MET A 48 -18.09 3.30 -8.20
N SER A 49 -17.50 3.62 -9.34
CA SER A 49 -16.11 3.29 -9.62
C SER A 49 -15.15 4.28 -8.96
N ARG A 50 -14.04 3.79 -8.43
CA ARG A 50 -12.92 4.60 -7.93
C ARG A 50 -11.68 4.40 -8.81
N ARG A 51 -10.80 5.39 -8.84
CA ARG A 51 -9.46 5.25 -9.45
C ARG A 51 -8.48 4.75 -8.39
N VAL A 52 -7.77 3.69 -8.72
CA VAL A 52 -6.72 3.09 -7.90
C VAL A 52 -5.44 3.16 -8.69
N CYS A 53 -4.43 3.83 -8.15
CA CYS A 53 -3.14 4.00 -8.79
C CYS A 53 -2.08 3.29 -7.96
N HIS A 54 -1.32 2.42 -8.61
CA HIS A 54 -0.23 1.67 -8.02
C HIS A 54 0.94 1.65 -8.99
N THR A 55 2.15 1.40 -8.48
CA THR A 55 3.30 1.14 -9.35
C THR A 55 3.12 -0.19 -10.10
N LYS A 56 3.87 -0.39 -11.18
CA LYS A 56 3.87 -1.68 -11.90
C LYS A 56 4.33 -2.82 -10.98
N ALA A 57 5.32 -2.57 -10.12
CA ALA A 57 5.77 -3.52 -9.11
C ALA A 57 4.66 -3.90 -8.12
N GLU A 58 3.92 -2.92 -7.61
CA GLU A 58 2.79 -3.14 -6.71
C GLU A 58 1.66 -3.94 -7.38
N TRP A 59 1.32 -3.62 -8.63
CA TRP A 59 0.32 -4.39 -9.38
C TRP A 59 0.72 -5.85 -9.58
N LYS A 60 2.02 -6.12 -9.78
CA LYS A 60 2.55 -7.48 -9.87
C LYS A 60 2.39 -8.20 -8.54
N ALA A 61 2.76 -7.56 -7.42
CA ALA A 61 2.59 -8.12 -6.08
C ALA A 61 1.13 -8.45 -5.76
N ILE A 62 0.20 -7.54 -6.08
CA ILE A 62 -1.25 -7.76 -5.91
C ILE A 62 -1.72 -8.97 -6.74
N ALA A 63 -1.26 -9.10 -7.98
CA ALA A 63 -1.62 -10.23 -8.85
C ALA A 63 -1.06 -11.57 -8.33
N GLU A 64 0.15 -11.59 -7.78
CA GLU A 64 0.76 -12.77 -7.18
C GLU A 64 0.03 -13.20 -5.91
N GLN A 65 -0.31 -12.25 -5.03
CA GLN A 65 -1.11 -12.50 -3.83
C GLN A 65 -2.48 -13.10 -4.19
N GLY A 66 -3.19 -12.50 -5.16
CA GLY A 66 -4.48 -13.00 -5.61
C GLY A 66 -4.43 -14.43 -6.15
N LYS A 67 -3.35 -14.84 -6.83
CA LYS A 67 -3.17 -16.23 -7.27
C LYS A 67 -3.00 -17.18 -6.08
N ALA A 68 -2.16 -16.81 -5.12
CA ALA A 68 -1.91 -17.62 -3.93
C ALA A 68 -3.21 -17.83 -3.11
N ASP A 69 -4.03 -16.80 -2.99
CA ASP A 69 -5.32 -16.87 -2.28
C ASP A 69 -6.32 -17.79 -2.97
N ILE A 70 -6.39 -17.74 -4.30
CA ILE A 70 -7.24 -18.65 -5.09
C ILE A 70 -6.75 -20.09 -4.94
N ASP A 71 -5.46 -20.34 -5.04
CA ASP A 71 -4.88 -21.68 -4.91
C ASP A 71 -5.10 -22.25 -3.51
N ARG A 72 -4.96 -21.41 -2.46
CA ARG A 72 -5.30 -21.77 -1.08
C ARG A 72 -6.77 -22.15 -0.95
N THR A 73 -7.67 -21.36 -1.53
CA THR A 73 -9.12 -21.63 -1.47
C THR A 73 -9.46 -22.95 -2.14
N ARG A 74 -8.91 -23.21 -3.34
CA ARG A 74 -9.07 -24.48 -4.07
C ARG A 74 -8.50 -25.67 -3.33
N ALA A 75 -7.35 -25.50 -2.67
CA ALA A 75 -6.76 -26.56 -1.85
C ALA A 75 -7.65 -26.93 -0.66
N MET A 76 -8.26 -25.93 -0.01
CA MET A 76 -9.22 -26.14 1.08
C MET A 76 -10.50 -26.82 0.58
N GLU A 77 -11.02 -26.46 -0.60
CA GLU A 77 -12.18 -27.14 -1.19
C GLU A 77 -11.88 -28.60 -1.51
N ARG A 78 -10.70 -28.88 -2.08
CA ARG A 78 -10.26 -30.25 -2.37
C ARG A 78 -10.17 -31.09 -1.11
N SER A 79 -9.56 -30.57 -0.03
CA SER A 79 -9.46 -31.31 1.23
C SER A 79 -10.84 -31.57 1.84
N ARG A 80 -11.76 -30.61 1.76
CA ARG A 80 -13.15 -30.75 2.23
C ARG A 80 -13.90 -31.86 1.48
N SER A 81 -13.72 -31.94 0.15
CA SER A 81 -14.33 -32.98 -0.68
C SER A 81 -13.81 -34.38 -0.31
N LEU A 82 -12.50 -34.53 -0.07
CA LEU A 82 -11.91 -35.79 0.37
C LEU A 82 -12.48 -36.26 1.71
N VAL A 83 -12.67 -35.35 2.68
CA VAL A 83 -13.28 -35.69 3.97
C VAL A 83 -14.75 -36.12 3.82
N ASN A 84 -15.53 -35.44 2.97
CA ASN A 84 -16.94 -35.76 2.79
C ASN A 84 -17.17 -37.04 1.97
N GLY A 85 -16.29 -37.33 1.00
CA GLY A 85 -16.37 -38.55 0.20
C GLY A 85 -15.87 -39.82 0.91
N ASN A 86 -15.20 -39.67 2.06
CA ASN A 86 -14.70 -40.77 2.87
C ASN A 86 -15.63 -41.10 4.08
N ARG A 87 -16.86 -40.58 4.06
CA ARG A 87 -17.94 -40.87 5.01
C ARG A 87 -19.03 -41.67 4.31
#